data_AF-A0AAQ3G940-F1
#
_entry.id   AF-A0AAQ3G940-F1
#
_cell.length_a   1.000
_cell.length_b   1.000
_cell.length_c   1.000
_cell.angle_alpha   90.00
_cell.angle_beta   90.00
_cell.angle_gamma   90.00
#
_symmetry.space_group_name_H-M   'P 1'
#
loop_
_entity.id
_entity.type
_entity.pdbx_description
1 polymer ?
#
loop_
_entity_poly.entity_id
_entity_poly.type
_entity_poly.pdbx_seq_one_letter_code
_entity_poly.pdbx_strand_id
1 'polypeptide(L)' 'MDPREVFVEKALAIHREYEIATGDMRRMMKENNTFGPDWNAADARQRAVLEEWSSLLRRFPGIHTAVVSVKD' A
#
# COMPACT_ATOMS: atom_id res chain seq x y z
N MET A 1 -9.59 4.70 -21.08
CA MET A 1 -8.54 4.82 -20.04
C MET A 1 -7.56 3.69 -20.27
N ASP A 2 -6.27 4.00 -20.39
CA ASP A 2 -5.23 2.97 -20.58
C ASP A 2 -5.19 2.09 -19.31
N PRO A 3 -5.20 0.74 -19.41
CA PRO A 3 -5.01 -0.15 -18.26
C PRO A 3 -3.80 0.21 -17.39
N ARG A 4 -2.73 0.77 -17.97
CA ARG A 4 -1.56 1.26 -17.23
C ARG A 4 -1.89 2.49 -16.39
N GLU A 5 -2.63 3.45 -16.93
CA GLU A 5 -3.08 4.63 -16.19
C GLU A 5 -3.97 4.24 -15.01
N VAL A 6 -4.93 3.32 -15.24
CA VAL A 6 -5.81 2.79 -14.18
C VAL A 6 -5.00 2.10 -13.08
N PHE A 7 -3.98 1.33 -13.46
CA PHE A 7 -3.11 0.69 -12.49
C PHE A 7 -2.33 1.72 -11.67
N VAL A 8 -1.70 2.70 -12.32
CA VAL A 8 -0.88 3.72 -11.64
C VAL A 8 -1.74 4.54 -10.68
N GLU A 9 -2.93 4.96 -11.10
CA GLU A 9 -3.87 5.68 -10.23
C GLU A 9 -4.20 4.88 -8.97
N LYS A 10 -4.55 3.60 -9.13
CA LYS A 10 -4.86 2.71 -8.00
C LYS A 10 -3.64 2.41 -7.13
N ALA A 11 -2.48 2.18 -7.75
CA ALA A 11 -1.22 1.93 -7.05
C ALA A 11 -0.81 3.12 -6.18
N LEU A 12 -0.96 4.35 -6.70
CA LEU A 12 -0.69 5.57 -5.95
C LEU A 12 -1.65 5.75 -4.78
N ALA A 13 -2.94 5.46 -4.96
CA ALA A 13 -3.93 5.52 -3.88
C ALA A 13 -3.59 4.52 -2.75
N ILE A 14 -3.30 3.27 -3.11
CA ILE A 14 -2.87 2.21 -2.18
C ILE A 14 -1.59 2.64 -1.44
N HIS A 15 -0.57 3.12 -2.17
CA HIS A 15 0.68 3.56 -1.56
C HIS A 15 0.47 4.72 -0.58
N ARG A 16 -0.40 5.69 -0.93
CA ARG A 16 -0.71 6.81 -0.04
C ARG A 16 -1.36 6.35 1.27
N GLU A 17 -2.31 5.43 1.20
CA GLU A 17 -2.95 4.91 2.41
C GLU A 17 -1.97 4.10 3.27
N TYR A 18 -1.07 3.34 2.63
CA TYR A 18 0.01 2.64 3.33
C TYR A 18 0.91 3.61 4.11
N GLU A 19 1.33 4.72 3.48
CA GLU A 19 2.16 5.74 4.12
C GLU A 19 1.42 6.44 5.27
N ILE A 20 0.12 6.69 5.14
CA ILE A 20 -0.71 7.26 6.22
C ILE A 20 -0.74 6.32 7.42
N ALA A 21 -1.12 5.05 7.23
CA ALA A 21 -1.18 4.06 8.30
C ALA A 21 0.19 3.85 8.96
N THR A 22 1.26 3.80 8.16
CA THR A 22 2.64 3.68 8.64
C THR A 22 3.07 4.93 9.42
N GLY A 23 2.67 6.12 8.97
CA GLY A 23 2.90 7.38 9.66
C GLY A 23 2.26 7.42 11.04
N ASP A 24 1.00 6.98 11.14
CA ASP A 24 0.28 6.85 12.41
C ASP A 24 0.99 5.90 13.36
N MET A 25 1.39 4.71 12.88
CA MET A 25 2.16 3.76 13.68
C MET A 25 3.49 4.33 14.15
N ARG A 26 4.25 4.99 13.27
CA ARG A 26 5.54 5.63 13.62
C ARG A 26 5.37 6.74 14.66
N ARG A 27 4.30 7.54 14.57
CA ARG A 27 3.95 8.55 15.57
C ARG A 27 3.70 7.90 16.92
N MET A 28 2.84 6.87 16.95
CA MET A 28 2.54 6.11 18.16
C MET A 28 3.77 5.44 18.78
N MET A 29 4.70 4.91 17.96
CA MET A 29 5.98 4.37 18.45
C MET A 29 6.82 5.44 19.17
N LYS A 30 6.88 6.66 18.64
CA LYS A 30 7.60 7.78 19.28
C LYS A 30 6.96 8.19 20.61
N GLU A 31 5.64 8.04 20.71
CA GLU A 31 4.84 8.31 21.92
C GLU A 31 4.85 7.13 22.91
N ASN A 32 5.55 6.02 22.59
CA ASN A 32 5.54 4.76 23.34
C ASN A 32 4.14 4.13 23.51
N ASN A 33 3.25 4.38 22.53
CA ASN A 33 1.86 3.93 22.51
C ASN A 33 1.64 2.84 21.44
N THR A 34 2.33 1.71 21.56
CA THR A 34 2.37 0.64 20.53
C THR A 34 1.33 -0.46 20.75
N PHE A 35 0.25 -0.16 21.46
CA PHE A 35 -0.82 -1.10 21.78
C PHE A 35 -2.16 -0.37 21.95
N GLY A 36 -3.25 -1.13 21.92
CA GLY A 36 -4.59 -0.58 22.12
C GLY A 36 -5.33 -0.25 20.81
N PRO A 37 -6.53 0.35 20.91
CA PRO A 37 -7.44 0.50 19.77
C PRO A 37 -6.85 1.27 18.59
N ASP A 38 -6.11 2.35 18.85
CA ASP A 38 -5.53 3.19 17.80
C ASP A 38 -4.42 2.46 17.04
N TRP A 39 -3.54 1.76 17.78
CA TRP A 39 -2.52 0.90 17.19
C TRP A 39 -3.13 -0.20 16.34
N ASN A 40 -4.12 -0.90 16.88
CA ASN A 40 -4.81 -1.98 16.18
C ASN A 40 -5.52 -1.48 14.91
N ALA A 41 -6.11 -0.28 14.96
CA ALA A 41 -6.74 0.33 13.80
C ALA A 41 -5.70 0.66 12.70
N ALA A 42 -4.54 1.19 13.07
CA ALA A 42 -3.48 1.50 12.11
C ALA A 42 -2.86 0.23 11.50
N ASP A 43 -2.59 -0.81 12.32
CA ASP A 43 -2.12 -2.13 11.84
C ASP A 43 -3.15 -2.77 10.89
N ALA A 44 -4.44 -2.74 11.25
CA ALA A 44 -5.50 -3.28 10.40
C ALA A 44 -5.60 -2.56 9.05
N ARG A 45 -5.50 -1.21 9.04
CA ARG A 45 -5.46 -0.43 7.79
C ARG A 45 -4.25 -0.83 6.95
N GLN A 46 -3.07 -0.91 7.56
CA GLN A 46 -1.85 -1.28 6.84
C GLN A 46 -1.97 -2.67 6.20
N ARG A 47 -2.52 -3.66 6.91
CA ARG A 47 -2.78 -5.01 6.36
C ARG A 47 -3.77 -4.98 5.22
N ALA A 48 -4.91 -4.30 5.38
CA ALA A 48 -5.93 -4.22 4.34
C ALA A 48 -5.36 -3.62 3.04
N VAL A 49 -4.54 -2.56 3.14
CA VAL A 49 -3.89 -1.94 1.97
C VAL A 49 -2.90 -2.90 1.29
N LEU A 50 -2.17 -3.71 2.05
CA LEU A 50 -1.27 -4.73 1.47
C LEU A 50 -2.05 -5.87 0.77
N GLU A 51 -3.22 -6.23 1.28
CA GLU A 51 -4.13 -7.16 0.62
C GLU A 51 -4.68 -6.57 -0.69
N GLU A 52 -5.06 -5.28 -0.67
CA GLU A 52 -5.48 -4.55 -1.86
C GLU A 52 -4.37 -4.45 -2.91
N TRP A 53 -3.13 -4.19 -2.50
CA TRP A 53 -1.96 -4.22 -3.39
C TRP A 53 -1.81 -5.57 -4.07
N SER A 54 -1.86 -6.65 -3.28
CA SER A 54 -1.77 -8.02 -3.78
C SER A 54 -2.93 -8.38 -4.72
N SER A 55 -4.13 -7.82 -4.47
CA SER A 55 -5.30 -7.95 -5.35
C SER A 55 -5.12 -7.17 -6.66
N LEU A 56 -4.58 -5.95 -6.59
CA LEU A 56 -4.32 -5.11 -7.75
C LEU A 56 -3.33 -5.79 -8.69
N LEU A 57 -2.22 -6.30 -8.17
CA LEU A 57 -1.22 -7.01 -8.97
C LEU A 57 -1.79 -8.23 -9.71
N ARG A 58 -2.68 -9.00 -9.05
CA ARG A 58 -3.39 -10.13 -9.69
C ARG A 58 -4.34 -9.71 -10.81
N ARG A 59 -4.95 -8.52 -10.70
CA ARG A 59 -5.86 -7.97 -11.73
C ARG A 59 -5.11 -7.40 -12.94
N PHE A 60 -3.83 -7.05 -12.77
CA PHE A 60 -2.98 -6.48 -13.82
C PHE A 60 -1.73 -7.36 -14.07
N PRO A 61 -1.89 -8.62 -14.50
CA PRO A 61 -0.78 -9.57 -14.61
C PRO A 61 0.31 -9.13 -15.60
N GLY A 62 -0.05 -8.32 -16.61
CA GLY A 62 0.89 -7.80 -17.61
C GLY A 62 1.73 -6.59 -17.17
N ILE A 63 1.53 -6.08 -15.94
CA ILE A 63 2.30 -4.95 -15.42
C ILE A 63 3.57 -5.41 -14.68
N HIS A 64 3.54 -6.60 -14.07
CA HIS A 64 4.74 -7.21 -13.45
C HIS A 64 5.89 -7.44 -14.43
N THR A 65 5.59 -7.74 -15.70
CA THR A 65 6.58 -8.00 -16.74
C THR A 65 7.26 -6.73 -17.28
N ALA A 66 6.64 -5.55 -17.13
CA ALA A 66 7.21 -4.30 -17.61
C ALA A 66 8.30 -3.73 -16.67
N VAL A 67 8.19 -3.97 -15.36
CA VAL A 67 9.14 -3.44 -14.36
C VAL A 67 10.48 -4.20 -14.39
N VAL A 68 10.48 -5.47 -14.80
CA VAL A 68 11.70 -6.30 -14.90
C VAL A 68 12.48 -6.07 -16.20
N SER A 69 11.87 -5.48 -17.22
CA SER A 69 12.50 -5.20 -18.53
C SER A 69 13.18 -3.84 -18.65
N VAL A 70 13.29 -3.06 -17.57
CA VAL A 70 14.21 -1.91 -17.55
C VAL A 70 15.63 -2.44 -17.31
N LYS A 71 16.23 -3.00 -18.36
CA LYS A 71 17.68 -3.21 -18.50
C LYS A 71 18.21 -2.10 -19.41
N ASP A 72 19.09 -1.28 -18.82
CA ASP A 72 20.09 -0.36 -19.39
C ASP A 72 19.89 0.21 -20.80
#